data_AF-A0A252E8V5-F1
#
_entry.id   AF-A0A252E8V5-F1
#
_cell.length_a   1.000
_cell.length_b   1.000
_cell.length_c   1.000
_cell.angle_alpha   90.00
_cell.angle_beta   90.00
_cell.angle_gamma   90.00
#
_symmetry.space_group_name_H-M   'P 1'
#
loop_
_entity.id
_entity.type
_entity.pdbx_description
1 polymer ?
#
loop_
_entity_poly.entity_id
_entity_poly.type
_entity_poly.pdbx_seq_one_letter_code
_entity_poly.pdbx_strand_id
1 'polypeptide(L)'
;MEQVRLDATTISGHHLISESGLFQFGHSKDDPNLPQVKLMMEMIDPLGMPLVTQVVSGEQADDGLYIPAYQQIAATLNKKGLLFVDDCKMSSLSTRCNIHIQGDYYLCPL
;
A
#
# COMPACT_ATOMS: atom_id res chain seq x y z
N MET A 1 -10.08 13.74 13.86
CA MET A 1 -10.08 12.52 13.03
C MET A 1 -8.64 12.16 12.77
N GLU A 2 -8.20 10.98 13.18
CA GLU A 2 -6.84 10.49 12.90
C GLU A 2 -6.75 10.10 11.41
N GLN A 3 -5.61 10.38 10.78
CA GLN A 3 -5.39 10.14 9.36
C GLN A 3 -4.28 9.11 9.18
N VAL A 4 -4.51 8.19 8.25
CA VAL A 4 -3.55 7.20 7.78
C VAL A 4 -3.28 7.49 6.32
N ARG A 5 -2.03 7.77 5.98
CA ARG A 5 -1.57 7.91 4.60
C ARG A 5 -1.03 6.57 4.15
N LEU A 6 -1.35 6.20 2.93
CA LEU A 6 -0.82 5.00 2.31
C LEU A 6 -0.18 5.39 0.99
N ASP A 7 0.93 4.74 0.66
CA ASP A 7 1.59 4.87 -0.63
C ASP A 7 2.43 3.63 -0.92
N ALA A 8 2.51 3.28 -2.20
CA ALA A 8 3.32 2.17 -2.67
C ALA A 8 4.56 2.70 -3.39
N THR A 9 5.72 2.15 -3.05
CA THR A 9 6.99 2.46 -3.71
C THR A 9 7.71 1.18 -4.13
N THR A 10 8.60 1.31 -5.11
CA THR A 10 9.45 0.22 -5.60
C THR A 10 10.90 0.52 -5.29
N ILE A 11 11.65 -0.52 -4.90
CA ILE A 11 13.09 -0.44 -4.74
C ILE A 11 13.70 -1.39 -5.77
N SER A 12 14.41 -0.85 -6.76
CA SER A 12 15.07 -1.60 -7.82
C SER A 12 16.57 -1.75 -7.56
N GLY A 13 17.16 -2.84 -8.05
CA GLY A 13 18.61 -3.05 -7.93
C GLY A 13 19.13 -4.23 -8.74
N HIS A 14 20.45 -4.40 -8.76
CA HIS A 14 21.09 -5.53 -9.41
C HIS A 14 21.05 -6.76 -8.52
N HIS A 15 19.99 -7.56 -8.66
CA HIS A 15 19.78 -8.77 -7.89
C HIS A 15 19.63 -9.99 -8.79
N LEU A 16 20.02 -11.16 -8.29
CA LEU A 16 19.67 -12.43 -8.91
C LEU A 16 18.18 -12.71 -8.68
N ILE A 17 17.51 -13.18 -9.72
CA ILE A 17 16.09 -13.53 -9.68
C ILE A 17 15.97 -15.04 -9.43
N SER A 18 15.06 -15.41 -8.53
CA SER A 18 14.65 -16.78 -8.30
C SER A 18 13.12 -16.86 -8.30
N GLU A 19 12.55 -18.03 -8.61
CA GLU A 19 11.09 -18.21 -8.70
C GLU A 19 10.35 -17.82 -7.40
N SER A 20 10.98 -18.02 -6.24
CA SER A 20 10.42 -17.69 -4.92
C SER A 20 10.98 -16.39 -4.32
N GLY A 21 11.71 -15.59 -5.11
CA GLY A 21 12.39 -14.38 -4.65
C GLY A 21 11.49 -13.14 -4.66
N LEU A 22 11.80 -12.16 -3.80
CA LEU A 22 11.10 -10.86 -3.77
C LEU A 22 11.49 -9.92 -4.91
N PHE A 23 12.74 -10.02 -5.38
CA PHE A 23 13.22 -9.20 -6.48
C PHE A 23 12.77 -9.81 -7.80
N GLN A 24 11.83 -9.16 -8.47
CA GLN A 24 11.26 -9.60 -9.73
C GLN A 24 11.09 -8.42 -10.68
N PHE A 25 11.01 -8.70 -11.99
CA PHE A 25 10.65 -7.69 -12.97
C PHE A 25 9.17 -7.34 -12.85
N GLY A 26 8.87 -6.04 -12.83
CA GLY A 26 7.52 -5.53 -12.78
C GLY A 26 7.41 -4.18 -13.49
N HIS A 27 6.26 -3.54 -13.36
CA HIS A 27 6.10 -2.19 -13.87
C HIS A 27 6.93 -1.22 -13.00
N SER A 28 7.91 -0.55 -13.62
CA SER A 28 8.75 0.48 -12.99
C SER A 28 8.67 1.77 -13.78
N LYS A 29 8.58 2.90 -13.08
CA LYS A 29 8.67 4.24 -13.67
C LYS A 29 10.12 4.69 -13.85
N ASP A 30 11.08 4.01 -13.20
CA ASP A 30 12.49 4.39 -13.16
C ASP A 30 13.31 3.61 -14.20
N ASP A 31 13.66 2.34 -13.90
CA ASP A 31 14.34 1.45 -14.84
C ASP A 31 13.63 0.10 -14.94
N PRO A 32 12.86 -0.14 -16.02
CA PRO A 32 12.17 -1.40 -16.28
C PRO A 32 13.10 -2.62 -16.45
N ASN A 33 14.40 -2.42 -16.62
CA ASN A 33 15.39 -3.49 -16.82
C ASN A 33 16.04 -3.97 -15.52
N LEU A 34 15.62 -3.43 -14.36
CA LEU A 34 16.08 -3.89 -13.06
C LEU A 34 14.97 -4.66 -12.35
N PRO A 35 15.28 -5.80 -11.70
CA PRO A 35 14.34 -6.40 -10.78
C PRO A 35 14.11 -5.46 -9.59
N GLN A 36 12.90 -5.51 -9.05
CA GLN A 36 12.45 -4.64 -7.98
C GLN A 36 11.75 -5.44 -6.87
N VAL A 37 11.68 -4.84 -5.70
CA VAL A 37 10.76 -5.21 -4.62
C VAL A 37 9.78 -4.08 -4.42
N LYS A 38 8.56 -4.39 -3.99
CA LYS A 38 7.51 -3.40 -3.74
C LYS A 38 7.21 -3.29 -2.25
N LEU A 39 7.12 -2.04 -1.79
CA LEU A 39 6.79 -1.69 -0.43
C LEU A 39 5.49 -0.90 -0.44
N MET A 40 4.49 -1.39 0.30
CA MET A 40 3.31 -0.60 0.69
C MET A 40 3.54 -0.11 2.11
N MET A 41 3.45 1.20 2.33
CA MET A 41 3.69 1.81 3.64
C MET A 41 2.47 2.61 4.08
N GLU A 42 2.11 2.45 5.35
CA GLU A 42 0.99 3.12 5.98
C GLU A 42 1.49 3.92 7.18
N MET A 43 1.29 5.24 7.13
CA MET A 43 1.84 6.19 8.09
C MET A 43 0.72 6.95 8.79
N ILE A 44 0.83 7.13 10.10
CA ILE A 44 -0.13 7.92 10.88
C ILE A 44 0.30 9.38 11.03
N ASP A 45 -0.60 10.29 10.68
CA ASP A 45 -0.44 11.72 10.88
C ASP A 45 -0.72 12.11 12.35
N PRO A 46 -0.09 13.20 12.87
CA PRO A 46 0.78 14.14 12.17
C PRO A 46 2.27 13.77 12.19
N LEU A 47 2.64 12.69 12.88
CA LEU A 47 4.05 12.33 13.06
C LEU A 47 4.70 11.73 11.81
N GLY A 48 3.89 11.29 10.83
CA GLY A 48 4.39 10.48 9.72
C GLY A 48 4.99 9.15 10.21
N MET A 49 4.50 8.64 11.34
CA MET A 49 5.05 7.44 11.97
C MET A 49 4.57 6.22 11.19
N PRO A 50 5.47 5.34 10.70
CA PRO A 50 5.08 4.10 10.06
C PRO A 50 4.33 3.19 11.04
N LEU A 51 3.15 2.72 10.65
CA LEU A 51 2.36 1.74 11.40
C LEU A 51 2.52 0.34 10.83
N VAL A 52 2.48 0.24 9.50
CA VAL A 52 2.57 -1.02 8.76
C VAL A 52 3.53 -0.82 7.59
N THR A 53 4.20 -1.90 7.22
CA THR A 53 5.01 -1.98 6.01
C THR A 53 4.85 -3.37 5.45
N GLN A 54 4.29 -3.47 4.26
CA GLN A 54 4.17 -4.73 3.53
C GLN A 54 5.24 -4.77 2.44
N VAL A 55 6.01 -5.85 2.43
CA VAL A 55 7.02 -6.11 1.41
C VAL A 55 6.53 -7.24 0.54
N VAL A 56 6.32 -6.95 -0.75
CA VAL A 56 5.85 -7.92 -1.72
C VAL A 56 6.78 -7.98 -2.92
N SER A 57 6.61 -9.04 -3.70
CA SER A 57 7.43 -9.26 -4.89
C SER A 57 7.18 -8.19 -5.96
N GLY A 58 8.22 -7.83 -6.71
CA GLY A 58 8.23 -6.64 -7.58
C GLY A 58 7.23 -6.62 -8.73
N GLU A 59 6.78 -7.78 -9.19
CA GLU A 59 5.83 -7.98 -10.28
C GLU A 59 4.37 -7.74 -9.86
N GLN A 60 4.08 -7.71 -8.57
CA GLN A 60 2.72 -7.56 -8.06
C GLN A 60 2.18 -6.16 -8.34
N ALA A 61 0.87 -6.04 -8.61
CA ALA A 61 0.21 -4.75 -8.82
C ALA A 61 -0.10 -4.03 -7.49
N ASP A 62 -0.20 -2.70 -7.51
CA ASP A 62 -0.52 -1.89 -6.32
C ASP A 62 -1.95 -2.18 -5.81
N ASP A 63 -2.90 -2.36 -6.74
CA ASP A 63 -4.33 -2.53 -6.45
C ASP A 63 -4.63 -3.64 -5.44
N GLY A 64 -3.82 -4.71 -5.45
CA GLY A 64 -3.96 -5.84 -4.54
C GLY A 64 -3.54 -5.56 -3.10
N LEU A 65 -2.84 -4.45 -2.83
CA LEU A 65 -2.19 -4.18 -1.55
C LEU A 65 -3.05 -3.32 -0.61
N TYR A 66 -4.00 -2.54 -1.15
CA TYR A 66 -4.80 -1.61 -0.36
C TYR A 66 -5.74 -2.27 0.66
N ILE A 67 -6.39 -3.38 0.29
CA ILE A 67 -7.31 -4.08 1.21
C ILE A 67 -6.52 -4.77 2.34
N PRO A 68 -5.44 -5.54 2.06
CA PRO A 68 -4.58 -6.07 3.11
C PRO A 68 -3.99 -4.99 4.02
N ALA A 69 -3.53 -3.87 3.45
CA ALA A 69 -3.05 -2.70 4.17
C ALA A 69 -4.07 -2.18 5.18
N TYR A 70 -5.27 -1.88 4.68
CA TYR A 70 -6.38 -1.41 5.47
C TYR A 70 -6.72 -2.37 6.62
N GLN A 71 -6.81 -3.67 6.33
CA GLN A 71 -7.14 -4.68 7.34
C GLN A 71 -6.09 -4.76 8.45
N GLN A 72 -4.81 -4.69 8.11
CA GLN A 72 -3.73 -4.71 9.09
C GLN A 72 -3.75 -3.46 9.97
N ILE A 73 -4.00 -2.28 9.39
CA ILE A 73 -4.14 -1.03 10.14
C ILE A 73 -5.36 -1.06 11.06
N ALA A 74 -6.51 -1.51 10.56
CA ALA A 74 -7.74 -1.64 11.35
C ALA A 74 -7.53 -2.57 12.56
N ALA A 75 -6.84 -3.70 12.36
CA ALA A 75 -6.49 -4.63 13.43
C ALA A 75 -5.48 -4.03 14.43
N THR A 76 -4.52 -3.24 13.95
CA THR A 76 -3.44 -2.66 14.77
C THR A 76 -3.94 -1.51 15.66
N LEU A 77 -4.71 -0.59 15.09
CA LEU A 77 -5.21 0.58 15.81
C LEU A 77 -6.47 0.25 16.63
N ASN A 78 -7.24 -0.75 16.21
CA ASN A 78 -8.52 -1.14 16.82
C ASN A 78 -9.44 0.07 17.09
N LYS A 79 -9.52 0.96 16.12
CA LYS A 79 -10.28 2.22 16.14
C LYS A 79 -11.19 2.32 14.93
N LYS A 80 -12.23 3.14 15.05
CA LYS A 80 -13.20 3.46 14.00
C LYS A 80 -13.17 4.96 13.70
N GLY A 81 -13.58 5.33 12.50
CA GLY A 81 -13.61 6.72 12.06
C GLY A 81 -12.23 7.26 11.68
N LEU A 82 -11.34 6.38 11.21
CA LEU A 82 -10.05 6.77 10.63
C LEU A 82 -10.26 7.34 9.22
N LEU A 83 -9.40 8.28 8.81
CA LEU A 83 -9.34 8.77 7.43
C LEU A 83 -8.17 8.12 6.70
N PHE A 84 -8.45 7.33 5.68
CA PHE A 84 -7.45 6.77 4.78
C PHE A 84 -7.23 7.71 3.59
N VAL A 85 -6.00 8.17 3.38
CA VAL A 85 -5.63 9.17 2.36
C VAL A 85 -4.61 8.57 1.41
N ASP A 86 -4.88 8.63 0.10
CA ASP A 86 -4.04 8.01 -0.92
C ASP A 86 -4.27 8.63 -2.32
N ASP A 87 -3.48 8.20 -3.30
CA ASP A 87 -3.62 8.53 -4.72
C ASP A 87 -4.80 7.80 -5.39
N CYS A 88 -4.96 8.01 -6.70
CA CYS A 88 -6.08 7.48 -7.46
C CYS A 88 -6.13 5.95 -7.55
N LYS A 89 -5.04 5.23 -7.27
CA LYS A 89 -5.00 3.76 -7.34
C LYS A 89 -5.81 3.12 -6.21
N MET A 90 -5.99 3.81 -5.07
CA MET A 90 -6.87 3.36 -3.99
C MET A 90 -8.37 3.49 -4.35
N SER A 91 -8.73 4.19 -5.43
CA SER A 91 -10.12 4.55 -5.76
C SER A 91 -11.06 3.39 -6.14
N SER A 92 -10.52 2.17 -6.24
CA SER A 92 -11.30 0.97 -6.58
C SER A 92 -12.56 0.84 -5.69
N LEU A 93 -13.67 0.42 -6.30
CA LEU A 93 -14.94 0.26 -5.58
C LEU A 93 -14.80 -0.71 -4.41
N SER A 94 -14.04 -1.79 -4.58
CA SER A 94 -13.78 -2.79 -3.53
C SER A 94 -13.04 -2.20 -2.34
N THR A 95 -12.01 -1.38 -2.57
CA THR A 95 -11.26 -0.73 -1.48
C THR A 95 -12.14 0.26 -0.73
N ARG A 96 -12.84 1.14 -1.46
CA ARG A 96 -13.76 2.13 -0.87
C ARG A 96 -14.90 1.47 -0.08
N CYS A 97 -15.44 0.35 -0.59
CA CYS A 97 -16.48 -0.42 0.08
C CYS A 97 -15.98 -1.04 1.39
N ASN A 98 -14.76 -1.62 1.40
CA ASN A 98 -14.15 -2.16 2.61
C ASN A 98 -14.00 -1.10 3.71
N ILE A 99 -13.48 0.08 3.35
CA ILE A 99 -13.31 1.20 4.28
C ILE A 99 -14.67 1.66 4.83
N HIS A 100 -15.65 1.86 3.93
CA HIS A 100 -16.97 2.38 4.30
C HIS A 100 -17.77 1.43 5.20
N ILE A 101 -17.85 0.12 4.86
CA ILE A 101 -18.59 -0.88 5.64
C ILE A 101 -18.08 -0.93 7.09
N GLN A 102 -16.81 -0.66 7.28
CA GLN A 102 -16.18 -0.70 8.59
C GLN A 102 -16.36 0.60 9.39
N GLY A 103 -17.02 1.63 8.85
CA GLY A 103 -17.25 2.90 9.53
C GLY A 103 -16.04 3.85 9.50
N ASP A 104 -15.11 3.61 8.57
CA ASP A 104 -13.99 4.50 8.29
C ASP A 104 -14.27 5.34 7.04
N TYR A 105 -13.38 6.29 6.77
CA TYR A 105 -13.52 7.26 5.69
C TYR A 105 -12.31 7.19 4.77
N TYR A 106 -12.48 7.64 3.54
CA TYR A 106 -11.42 7.68 2.54
C TYR A 106 -11.36 9.05 1.85
N LEU A 107 -10.16 9.43 1.43
CA LEU A 107 -9.89 10.57 0.55
C LEU A 107 -8.89 10.14 -0.52
N CYS A 108 -9.37 10.03 -1.75
CA CYS A 108 -8.55 9.77 -2.93
C CYS A 108 -9.19 10.41 -4.18
N PRO A 109 -8.40 10.77 -5.20
CA PRO A 109 -8.93 11.12 -6.51
C PRO A 109 -9.69 9.94 -7.14
N LEU A 110 -10.73 10.22 -7.95
CA LEU A 110 -11.53 9.23 -8.68
C LEU A 110 -11.14 9.15 -10.16
#